data_AF-A0A7W0LTG4-F1
#
_entry.id   AF-A0A7W0LTG4-F1
#
_cell.length_a   1.000
_cell.length_b   1.000
_cell.length_c   1.000
_cell.angle_alpha   90.00
_cell.angle_beta   90.00
_cell.angle_gamma   90.00
#
_symmetry.space_group_name_H-M   'P 1'
#
loop_
_entity.id
_entity.type
_entity.pdbx_description
1 polymer ?
#
loop_
_entity_poly.entity_id
_entity_poly.type
_entity_poly.pdbx_seq_one_letter_code
_entity_poly.pdbx_strand_id
1 'polypeptide(L)'
;MPTKHRRHAITETPRVKEALDPLRAELNGERLDLGELVVLGAQAKLADLRVAQEDRIAKLERLAEKIRRRELDVDPVLADEAKRSWIRG
;
A
#
# COMPACT_ATOMS: atom_id res chain seq x y z
N MET A 1 1.50 35.33 3.89
CA MET A 1 2.62 34.62 3.25
C MET A 1 2.05 33.63 2.24
N PRO A 2 2.31 33.74 0.93
CA PRO A 2 1.93 32.69 0.00
C PRO A 2 2.96 31.57 0.12
N THR A 3 2.58 30.43 0.70
CA THR A 3 3.37 29.20 0.57
C THR A 3 3.35 28.84 -0.91
N LYS A 4 4.51 28.95 -1.57
CA LYS A 4 4.69 28.62 -2.99
C LYS A 4 4.36 27.14 -3.18
N HIS A 5 3.10 26.82 -3.43
CA HIS A 5 2.71 25.51 -3.92
C HIS A 5 3.39 25.36 -5.28
N ARG A 6 4.37 24.45 -5.37
CA ARG A 6 5.01 24.12 -6.64
C ARG A 6 3.93 23.59 -7.57
N ARG A 7 3.60 24.36 -8.60
CA ARG A 7 2.72 23.90 -9.67
C ARG A 7 3.55 22.99 -10.57
N HIS A 8 3.32 21.69 -10.45
CA HIS A 8 3.90 20.71 -11.36
C HIS A 8 2.91 20.46 -12.50
N ALA A 9 3.36 20.62 -13.74
CA ALA A 9 2.59 20.17 -14.90
C ALA A 9 2.64 18.64 -14.91
N ILE A 10 1.48 18.00 -15.09
CA ILE A 10 1.36 16.55 -15.20
C ILE A 10 1.41 16.21 -16.68
N THR A 11 2.48 15.54 -17.09
CA THR A 11 2.62 15.04 -18.46
C THR A 11 2.03 13.65 -18.56
N GLU A 12 1.23 13.43 -19.59
CA GLU A 12 0.72 12.12 -19.94
C GLU A 12 1.84 11.27 -20.55
N THR A 13 2.39 10.35 -19.75
CA THR A 13 3.33 9.33 -20.24
C THR A 13 2.55 8.21 -20.94
N PRO A 14 3.19 7.33 -21.75
CA PRO A 14 2.49 6.23 -22.42
C PRO A 14 1.66 5.35 -21.47
N ARG A 15 2.20 5.05 -20.28
CA ARG A 15 1.47 4.29 -19.24
C ARG A 15 0.25 5.03 -18.69
N VAL A 16 0.35 6.36 -18.54
CA VAL A 16 -0.79 7.18 -18.11
C VAL A 16 -1.84 7.19 -19.21
N LYS A 17 -1.44 7.31 -20.48
CA LYS A 17 -2.35 7.25 -21.62
C LYS A 17 -3.14 5.95 -21.64
N GLU A 18 -2.47 4.80 -21.57
CA GLU A 18 -3.11 3.49 -21.53
C GLU A 18 -4.15 3.36 -20.40
N ALA A 19 -3.87 3.96 -19.23
CA ALA A 19 -4.80 3.97 -18.11
C ALA A 19 -6.00 4.91 -18.32
N LEU A 20 -5.85 5.98 -19.10
CA LEU A 20 -6.88 7.00 -19.36
C LEU A 20 -7.74 6.70 -20.58
N ASP A 21 -7.23 5.95 -21.56
CA ASP A 21 -7.96 5.65 -22.80
C ASP A 21 -9.32 4.96 -22.56
N PRO A 22 -9.48 4.01 -21.62
CA PRO A 22 -10.79 3.47 -21.27
C PRO A 22 -11.73 4.53 -20.70
N LEU A 23 -11.22 5.38 -19.80
CA LEU A 23 -12.02 6.44 -19.18
C LEU A 23 -12.47 7.49 -20.21
N ARG A 24 -11.63 7.80 -21.19
CA ARG A 24 -11.97 8.68 -22.31
C ARG A 24 -13.07 8.10 -23.20
N ALA A 25 -13.05 6.79 -23.43
CA ALA A 25 -14.08 6.11 -24.21
C ALA A 25 -15.45 6.23 -23.52
N GLU A 26 -15.49 6.10 -22.19
CA GLU A 26 -16.74 6.23 -21.40
C GLU A 26 -17.25 7.68 -21.32
N LEU A 27 -16.34 8.66 -21.25
CA LEU A 27 -16.68 10.08 -21.07
C LEU A 27 -17.28 10.77 -22.31
N ASN A 28 -17.37 10.09 -23.46
CA ASN A 28 -18.03 10.59 -24.68
C ASN A 28 -17.68 12.05 -25.08
N GLY A 29 -16.44 12.47 -24.84
CA GLY A 29 -15.95 13.82 -25.19
C GLY A 29 -15.96 14.84 -24.04
N GLU A 30 -16.34 14.46 -22.83
CA GLU A 30 -16.15 15.31 -21.65
C GLU A 30 -14.67 15.54 -21.33
N ARG A 31 -14.36 16.74 -20.81
CA ARG A 31 -13.00 17.13 -20.47
C ARG A 31 -12.54 16.41 -19.21
N LEU A 32 -11.47 15.65 -19.35
CA LEU A 32 -10.80 14.96 -18.26
C LEU A 32 -9.86 15.91 -17.49
N ASP A 33 -10.07 16.08 -16.18
CA ASP A 33 -9.14 16.81 -15.30
C ASP A 33 -8.11 15.85 -14.67
N LEU A 34 -6.86 15.92 -15.13
CA LEU A 34 -5.76 15.12 -14.59
C LEU A 34 -5.51 15.41 -13.09
N GLY A 35 -5.76 16.63 -12.63
CA GLY A 35 -5.60 16.99 -11.22
C GLY A 35 -6.59 16.27 -10.33
N GLU A 36 -7.85 16.20 -10.76
CA GLU A 36 -8.91 15.45 -10.07
C GLU A 36 -8.57 13.96 -9.99
N LEU A 37 -8.14 13.36 -11.10
CA LEU A 37 -7.76 11.95 -11.14
C LEU A 37 -6.58 11.61 -10.23
N VAL A 38 -5.62 12.53 -10.09
CA VAL A 38 -4.50 12.35 -9.15
C VAL A 38 -4.98 12.35 -7.71
N VAL A 39 -5.93 13.21 -7.36
CA VAL A 39 -6.54 13.23 -6.03
C VAL A 39 -7.29 11.92 -5.76
N LEU A 40 -8.13 11.49 -6.71
CA LEU A 40 -8.87 10.22 -6.60
C LEU A 40 -7.93 9.02 -6.48
N GLY A 41 -6.89 8.95 -7.32
CA GLY A 41 -5.89 7.90 -7.27
C GLY A 41 -5.09 7.88 -5.96
N ALA A 42 -4.76 9.05 -5.40
CA ALA A 42 -4.07 9.15 -4.12
C ALA A 42 -4.94 8.65 -2.96
N GLN A 43 -6.23 8.99 -2.96
CA GLN A 43 -7.18 8.52 -1.94
C GLN A 43 -7.41 7.01 -2.04
N ALA A 44 -7.60 6.48 -3.25
CA ALA A 44 -7.71 5.04 -3.48
C ALA A 44 -6.46 4.30 -3.00
N LYS A 45 -5.27 4.82 -3.34
CA LYS A 45 -4.01 4.20 -2.91
C LYS A 45 -3.84 4.22 -1.39
N LEU A 46 -4.27 5.29 -0.72
CA LEU A 46 -4.25 5.38 0.74
C LEU A 46 -5.20 4.37 1.38
N ALA A 47 -6.38 4.14 0.79
CA ALA A 47 -7.31 3.12 1.24
C ALA A 47 -6.69 1.72 1.15
N ASP A 48 -6.06 1.38 0.01
CA ASP A 48 -5.37 0.09 -0.16
C ASP A 48 -4.28 -0.13 0.91
N LEU A 49 -3.50 0.92 1.20
CA LEU A 49 -2.45 0.86 2.22
C LEU A 49 -3.01 0.64 3.62
N ARG A 50 -4.14 1.26 3.94
CA ARG A 50 -4.82 1.07 5.23
C ARG A 50 -5.36 -0.34 5.38
N VAL A 51 -6.01 -0.88 4.34
CA VAL A 51 -6.47 -2.27 4.34
C VAL A 51 -5.30 -3.24 4.53
N ALA A 52 -4.20 -3.04 3.80
CA ALA A 52 -3.00 -3.86 3.97
C ALA A 52 -2.39 -3.74 5.37
N GLN A 53 -2.47 -2.56 5.99
CA GLN A 53 -2.02 -2.34 7.36
C GLN A 53 -2.93 -3.02 8.39
N GLU A 54 -4.25 -2.93 8.22
CA GLU A 54 -5.24 -3.59 9.07
C GLU A 54 -5.07 -5.11 9.02
N ASP A 55 -4.89 -5.69 7.83
CA ASP A 55 -4.59 -7.12 7.66
C ASP A 55 -3.30 -7.52 8.38
N ARG A 56 -2.27 -6.68 8.31
CA ARG A 56 -1.01 -6.90 9.01
C ARG A 56 -1.21 -6.85 10.52
N ILE A 57 -1.92 -5.85 11.04
CA ILE A 57 -2.22 -5.71 12.47
C ILE A 57 -3.01 -6.92 12.95
N ALA A 58 -4.06 -7.32 12.24
CA ALA A 58 -4.87 -8.49 12.59
C ALA A 58 -4.05 -9.79 12.63
N LYS A 59 -3.10 -9.97 11.70
CA LYS A 59 -2.16 -11.11 11.74
C LYS A 59 -1.24 -11.06 12.96
N LEU A 60 -0.71 -9.87 13.29
CA LEU A 60 0.15 -9.69 14.46
C LEU A 60 -0.62 -9.91 15.78
N GLU A 61 -1.86 -9.46 15.88
CA GLU A 61 -2.71 -9.68 17.05
C GLU A 61 -3.02 -11.16 17.25
N ARG A 62 -3.37 -11.89 16.17
CA ARG A 62 -3.56 -13.35 16.23
C ARG A 62 -2.29 -14.07 16.66
N LEU A 63 -1.14 -13.65 16.15
CA LEU A 63 0.15 -14.22 16.56
C LEU A 63 0.45 -13.92 18.03
N ALA A 64 0.26 -12.68 18.48
CA ALA A 64 0.45 -12.28 19.86
C ALA A 64 -0.47 -13.06 20.82
N GLU A 65 -1.71 -13.35 20.41
CA GLU A 65 -2.62 -14.16 21.19
C GLU A 65 -2.16 -15.61 21.30
N LYS A 66 -1.71 -16.23 20.20
CA LYS A 66 -1.12 -17.58 20.23
C LYS A 66 0.11 -17.64 21.13
N ILE A 67 0.97 -16.61 21.11
CA ILE A 67 2.13 -16.48 22.00
C ILE A 67 1.66 -16.44 23.47
N ARG A 68 0.70 -15.56 23.80
CA ARG A 68 0.18 -15.43 25.18
C ARG A 68 -0.39 -16.73 25.71
N ARG A 69 -1.11 -17.49 24.88
CA ARG A 69 -1.70 -18.78 25.25
C ARG A 69 -0.72 -19.95 25.22
N ARG A 70 0.53 -19.73 24.77
CA ARG A 70 1.53 -20.79 24.54
C ARG A 70 1.02 -21.88 23.58
N GLU A 71 0.19 -21.49 22.62
CA GLU A 71 -0.44 -22.38 21.62
C GLU A 71 0.38 -22.44 20.32
N LEU A 72 1.64 -21.99 20.36
CA LEU A 72 2.53 -22.13 19.23
C LEU A 72 3.18 -23.50 19.27
N ASP A 73 2.96 -24.29 18.22
CA ASP A 73 3.73 -25.48 17.95
C ASP A 73 5.11 -25.06 17.41
N VAL A 74 6.04 -24.84 18.34
CA VAL A 74 7.41 -24.40 18.04
C VAL A 74 8.29 -25.63 18.00
N ASP A 75 8.90 -25.91 16.84
CA ASP A 75 9.97 -26.88 16.75
C ASP A 75 11.21 -26.35 17.50
N PRO A 76 11.64 -27.01 18.59
CA PRO A 76 12.75 -26.56 19.40
C PRO A 76 14.08 -26.54 18.64
N VAL A 77 14.28 -27.42 17.66
CA VAL A 77 15.51 -27.49 16.86
C VAL A 77 15.61 -26.27 15.94
N LEU A 78 14.52 -25.94 15.25
CA LEU A 78 14.46 -24.75 14.39
C LEU A 78 14.56 -23.45 15.21
N ALA A 79 13.97 -23.41 16.40
CA ALA A 79 14.06 -22.26 17.29
C ALA A 79 15.52 -21.98 17.72
N ASP A 80 16.28 -23.03 18.05
CA ASP A 80 17.69 -22.91 18.43
C ASP A 80 18.60 -22.53 17.25
N GLU A 81 18.27 -22.95 16.04
CA GLU A 81 18.97 -22.52 14.82
C GLU A 81 18.72 -21.04 14.51
N ALA A 82 17.45 -20.59 14.61
CA ALA A 82 17.09 -19.19 14.44
C ALA A 82 17.75 -18.29 15.50
N LYS A 83 17.82 -18.74 16.75
CA LYS A 83 18.54 -18.02 17.82
C LYS A 83 20.04 -17.89 17.50
N ARG A 84 20.66 -18.96 17.01
CA ARG A 84 22.09 -18.98 16.63
C ARG A 84 22.41 -18.16 15.39
N SER A 85 21.46 -17.97 14.47
CA SER A 85 21.65 -17.09 13.32
C SER A 85 21.48 -15.62 13.71
N TRP A 86 20.52 -15.30 14.59
CA TRP A 86 20.28 -13.93 15.06
C TRP A 86 21.41 -13.35 15.92
N ILE A 87 22.11 -14.20 16.69
CA ILE A 87 23.29 -13.79 17.49
C ILE A 87 24.53 -13.55 16.61
N ARG A 88 24.55 -14.10 15.38
CA ARG A 88 25.70 -14.03 14.46
C ARG A 88 25.56 -13.00 13.34
N GLY A 89 24.40 -12.38 13.18
CA GLY A 89 24.15 -11.28 12.22
C GLY A 89 24.21 -9.92 12.91
#